data_AF-A0A0F0C3D2-F1
#
_entry.id   AF-A0A0F0C3D2-F1
#
_cell.length_a   1.000
_cell.length_b   1.000
_cell.length_c   1.000
_cell.angle_alpha   90.00
_cell.angle_beta   90.00
_cell.angle_gamma   90.00
#
_symmetry.space_group_name_H-M   'P 1'
#
loop_
_entity.id
_entity.type
_entity.pdbx_description
1 polymer ?
#
loop_
_entity_poly.entity_id
_entity_poly.type
_entity_poly.pdbx_seq_one_letter_code
_entity_poly.pdbx_strand_id
1 'polypeptide(L)' 'MIEGAYVQYQSVRAAEDMFSEMRLLINEITMRNVHFISDETAATVLELALKIEEVEGEA' A
#
# COMPACT_ATOMS: atom_id res chain seq x y z
N MET A 1 -9.94 5.59 -5.46
CA MET A 1 -10.20 7.04 -5.63
C MET A 1 -9.97 7.36 -7.10
N ILE A 2 -10.92 7.98 -7.80
CA ILE A 2 -10.77 8.30 -9.23
C ILE A 2 -10.07 9.65 -9.34
N GLU A 3 -8.95 9.68 -10.06
CA GLU A 3 -8.14 10.89 -10.25
C GLU A 3 -8.97 11.95 -11.00
N GLY A 4 -9.07 13.17 -10.43
CA GLY A 4 -9.83 14.28 -11.01
C GLY A 4 -11.32 14.35 -10.65
N ALA A 5 -11.82 13.50 -9.74
CA ALA A 5 -13.21 13.59 -9.28
C ALA A 5 -13.40 14.74 -8.26
N TYR A 6 -14.25 15.71 -8.59
CA TYR A 6 -14.69 16.75 -7.66
C TYR A 6 -15.89 16.24 -6.85
N VAL A 7 -15.75 16.22 -5.52
CA VAL A 7 -16.84 15.86 -4.61
C VAL A 7 -17.48 17.15 -4.12
N GLN A 8 -18.78 17.28 -4.34
CA GLN A 8 -19.55 18.44 -3.86
C GLN A 8 -20.12 18.14 -2.49
N TYR A 9 -19.74 18.95 -1.50
CA TYR A 9 -20.19 18.80 -0.12
C TYR A 9 -21.38 19.72 0.17
N GLN A 10 -22.27 19.29 1.08
CA GLN A 10 -23.44 20.10 1.48
C GLN A 10 -23.05 21.37 2.25
N SER A 11 -21.86 21.42 2.83
CA SER A 11 -21.32 22.61 3.49
C SER A 11 -19.79 22.57 3.53
N VAL A 12 -19.17 23.72 3.82
CA VAL A 12 -17.71 23.82 4.00
C VAL A 12 -17.24 22.94 5.16
N ARG A 13 -17.96 22.91 6.29
CA ARG A 13 -17.64 22.04 7.43
C ARG A 13 -17.63 20.57 7.06
N ALA A 14 -18.62 20.12 6.30
CA ALA A 14 -18.68 18.72 5.85
C ALA A 14 -17.49 18.34 4.96
N ALA A 15 -16.95 19.28 4.19
CA ALA A 15 -15.71 19.07 3.44
C ALA A 15 -14.50 18.98 4.37
N GLU A 16 -14.37 19.92 5.32
CA GLU A 16 -13.27 19.95 6.29
C GLU A 16 -13.21 18.67 7.14
N ASP A 17 -14.36 18.21 7.64
CA ASP A 17 -14.48 16.98 8.42
C ASP A 17 -14.03 15.77 7.59
N MET A 18 -14.53 15.62 6.36
CA MET A 18 -14.15 14.52 5.46
C MET A 18 -12.65 14.54 5.10
N PHE A 19 -12.07 15.71 4.88
CA PHE A 19 -10.63 15.85 4.62
C PHE A 19 -9.78 15.51 5.85
N SER A 20 -10.23 15.88 7.05
CA SER A 20 -9.54 15.57 8.30
C SER A 20 -9.54 14.06 8.57
N GLU A 21 -10.69 13.40 8.41
CA GLU A 21 -10.82 11.95 8.55
C GLU A 21 -10.01 11.19 7.49
N MET A 22 -10.01 11.64 6.23
CA MET A 22 -9.17 11.05 5.18
C MET A 22 -7.67 11.17 5.50
N ARG A 23 -7.22 12.29 6.10
CA ARG A 23 -5.81 12.43 6.51
C ARG A 23 -5.43 11.44 7.62
N LEU A 24 -6.32 11.19 8.57
CA LEU A 24 -6.10 10.20 9.64
C LEU A 24 -6.03 8.80 9.05
N LEU A 25 -6.98 8.45 8.17
CA LEU A 25 -7.00 7.15 7.50
C LEU A 25 -5.75 6.93 6.64
N ILE A 26 -5.32 7.96 5.89
CA ILE A 26 -4.08 7.90 5.12
C ILE A 26 -2.90 7.70 6.07
N ASN A 27 -2.75 8.48 7.15
CA ASN A 27 -1.64 8.26 8.08
C ASN A 27 -1.63 6.87 8.73
N GLU A 28 -2.79 6.28 9.02
CA GLU A 28 -2.89 4.93 9.56
C GLU A 28 -2.58 3.84 8.52
N ILE A 29 -2.98 4.04 7.27
CA ILE A 29 -2.69 3.12 6.16
C ILE A 29 -1.23 3.27 5.70
N THR A 30 -0.65 4.47 5.73
CA THR A 30 0.57 4.78 4.93
C THR A 30 1.87 4.24 5.52
N MET A 31 1.98 3.88 6.81
CA MET A 31 3.34 3.66 7.38
C MET A 31 3.53 2.56 8.41
N ARG A 32 2.55 1.68 8.66
CA ARG A 32 2.79 0.58 9.64
C ARG A 32 3.36 -0.70 9.04
N ASN A 33 3.09 -1.00 7.77
CA ASN A 33 3.49 -2.27 7.14
C ASN A 33 4.20 -2.11 5.78
N VAL A 34 4.63 -0.90 5.42
CA VAL A 34 5.42 -0.69 4.21
C VAL A 34 6.90 -0.75 4.59
N HIS A 35 7.48 -1.95 4.49
CA HIS A 35 8.91 -2.13 4.65
C HIS A 35 9.57 -1.96 3.28
N PHE A 36 10.45 -0.98 3.16
CA PHE A 36 11.30 -0.83 1.98
C PHE A 36 12.29 -1.99 1.95
N ILE A 37 12.20 -2.84 0.95
CA ILE A 37 13.22 -3.82 0.60
C ILE A 37 14.02 -3.26 -0.57
N SER A 38 15.35 -3.38 -0.53
CA SER A 38 16.18 -3.00 -1.68
C SER A 38 15.95 -3.97 -2.85
N ASP A 39 16.16 -3.50 -4.07
CA ASP A 39 16.02 -4.33 -5.28
C ASP A 39 16.93 -5.57 -5.23
N GLU A 40 18.13 -5.43 -4.67
CA GLU A 40 19.07 -6.54 -4.45
C GLU A 40 18.51 -7.59 -3.47
N THR A 41 17.89 -7.14 -2.38
CA THR A 41 17.26 -8.04 -1.39
C THR A 41 16.04 -8.73 -1.99
N ALA A 42 15.22 -8.01 -2.76
CA ALA A 42 14.07 -8.57 -3.45
C ALA A 42 14.48 -9.64 -4.48
N ALA A 43 15.53 -9.38 -5.27
CA ALA A 43 16.06 -10.33 -6.24
C ALA A 43 16.59 -11.61 -5.57
N THR A 44 17.32 -11.46 -4.46
CA THR A 44 17.86 -12.60 -3.70
C THR A 44 16.74 -13.46 -3.10
N VAL A 45 15.71 -12.83 -2.53
CA VAL A 45 14.54 -13.55 -1.98
C VAL A 45 13.79 -14.29 -3.07
N LEU A 46 13.64 -13.69 -4.25
CA LEU A 46 13.00 -14.33 -5.40
C LEU A 46 13.80 -15.55 -5.88
N GLU A 47 15.13 -15.45 -5.97
CA GLU A 47 15.99 -16.57 -6.36
C GLU A 47 15.89 -17.74 -5.37
N LEU A 48 15.83 -17.44 -4.06
CA LEU A 48 15.63 -18.46 -3.03
C LEU A 48 14.26 -19.13 -3.13
N ALA A 49 13.20 -18.36 -3.38
CA ALA A 49 11.85 -18.90 -3.53
C ALA A 49 11.75 -19.86 -4.74
N LEU A 50 12.34 -19.47 -5.87
CA LEU A 50 12.38 -20.31 -7.07
C LEU A 50 13.14 -21.63 -6.84
N LYS A 51 14.27 -21.59 -6.13
CA LYS A 51 15.03 -22.80 -5.78
C LYS A 51 14.27 -23.74 -4.84
N ILE A 52 13.48 -23.19 -3.92
CA ILE A 52 12.64 -24.00 -3.03
C ILE A 52 11.52 -24.68 -3.83
N GLU A 53 10.89 -23.96 -4.77
CA GLU A 53 9.87 -24.53 -5.66
C GLU A 53 10.43 -25.64 -6.55
N GLU A 54 11.64 -25.47 -7.09
CA GLU A 54 12.34 -26.52 -7.85
C GLU A 54 12.62 -27.77 -7.01
N VAL A 55 12.98 -27.61 -5.74
CA VAL A 55 13.26 -28.73 -4.82
C VAL A 55 11.96 -29.42 -4.36
N GLU A 56 10.86 -28.69 -4.18
CA GLU A 56 9.56 -29.25 -3.79
C GLU A 56 8.81 -29.89 -4.98
N GLY A 57 9.09 -29.47 -6.21
CA GLY A 57 8.51 -30.06 -7.43
C GLY A 57 9.12 -31.41 -7.86
N GLU A 58 10.23 -31.82 -7.26
CA GLU A 58 10.90 -33.11 -7.52
C GLU A 58 10.53 -34.23 -6.52
N ALA A 59 9.59 -33.99 -5.58
CA ALA A 59 9.15 -34.92 -4.54
C ALA A 59 7.90 -35.75 -4.88
#